data_AF-A0A1T0CBV1-F1
#
_entry.id   AF-A0A1T0CBV1-F1
#
_cell.length_a   1.000
_cell.length_b   1.000
_cell.length_c   1.000
_cell.angle_alpha   90.00
_cell.angle_beta   90.00
_cell.angle_gamma   90.00
#
_symmetry.space_group_name_H-M   'P 1'
#
loop_
_entity.id
_entity.type
_entity.pdbx_description
1 polymer ?
#
loop_
_entity_poly.entity_id
_entity_poly.type
_entity_poly.pdbx_seq_one_letter_code
_entity_poly.pdbx_strand_id
1 'polypeptide(L)'
;MKLTKFTLAAITALAMTGCATSSLLDSPSAKQTTRTTTAKTTLLEDKVVAFGRPAATAGVSGSSVVIVGEKNSYVLEDGGVQLVTLLSVVVN
;
A
#
# COMPACT_ATOMS: atom_id res chain seq x y z
N MET A 1 44.72 -41.67 -20.99
CA MET A 1 43.44 -40.99 -21.31
C MET A 1 42.39 -41.31 -20.25
N LYS A 2 42.37 -40.59 -19.12
CA LYS A 2 41.40 -40.79 -18.02
C LYS A 2 40.86 -39.45 -17.45
N LEU A 3 40.95 -38.36 -18.21
CA LEU A 3 40.48 -37.03 -17.79
C LEU A 3 39.13 -36.63 -18.42
N THR A 4 38.71 -37.29 -19.50
CA THR A 4 37.50 -36.93 -20.26
C THR A 4 36.19 -37.36 -19.58
N LYS A 5 36.25 -38.30 -18.62
CA LYS A 5 35.05 -38.82 -17.94
C LYS A 5 34.60 -37.97 -16.76
N PHE A 6 35.48 -37.14 -16.19
CA PHE A 6 35.16 -36.34 -15.01
C PHE A 6 34.42 -35.04 -15.35
N THR A 7 34.65 -34.50 -16.55
CA THR A 7 34.03 -33.26 -17.02
C THR A 7 32.55 -33.41 -17.37
N LEU A 8 32.10 -34.61 -17.72
CA LEU A 8 30.69 -34.86 -18.06
C LEU A 8 29.77 -34.95 -16.82
N ALA A 9 30.32 -35.41 -15.68
CA ALA A 9 29.57 -35.52 -14.42
C ALA A 9 29.31 -34.16 -13.74
N ALA A 10 30.17 -33.17 -13.99
CA ALA A 10 30.00 -31.82 -13.44
C ALA A 10 28.86 -31.05 -14.12
N ILE A 11 28.60 -31.30 -15.41
CA ILE A 11 27.55 -30.61 -16.17
C ILE A 11 26.15 -31.12 -15.78
N THR A 12 26.03 -32.42 -15.43
CA THR A 12 24.77 -33.00 -14.93
C THR A 12 24.40 -32.52 -13.53
N ALA A 13 25.38 -32.14 -12.70
CA ALA A 13 25.11 -31.61 -11.35
C ALA A 13 24.54 -30.17 -11.38
N LEU A 14 24.90 -29.38 -12.40
CA LEU A 14 24.36 -28.02 -12.62
C LEU A 14 22.95 -28.02 -13.24
N ALA A 15 22.53 -29.14 -13.84
CA ALA A 15 21.18 -29.29 -14.41
C ALA A 15 20.11 -29.67 -13.37
N MET A 16 20.51 -30.05 -12.15
CA MET A 16 19.57 -30.46 -11.08
C MET A 16 19.28 -29.35 -10.05
N THR A 17 19.88 -28.17 -10.17
CA THR A 17 19.49 -26.97 -9.42
C THR A 17 18.47 -26.12 -10.19
N GLY A 18 17.58 -26.79 -10.94
CA GLY A 18 16.32 -26.20 -11.39
C GLY A 18 15.37 -26.10 -10.20
N CYS A 19 15.20 -24.88 -9.69
CA CYS A 19 14.38 -24.50 -8.55
C CYS A 19 13.05 -25.28 -8.44
N ALA A 20 12.79 -25.84 -7.26
CA ALA A 20 11.45 -26.21 -6.81
C ALA A 20 10.55 -24.98 -6.52
N THR A 21 10.64 -23.93 -7.33
CA THR A 21 9.83 -22.69 -7.26
C THR A 21 8.74 -22.73 -8.34
N SER A 22 8.11 -23.88 -8.54
CA SER A 22 6.88 -23.96 -9.36
C SER A 22 5.73 -24.51 -8.54
N SER A 23 6.02 -25.42 -7.60
CA SER A 23 4.99 -26.01 -6.72
C SER A 23 4.34 -24.98 -5.79
N LEU A 24 5.04 -23.89 -5.44
CA LEU A 24 4.50 -22.75 -4.67
C LEU A 24 3.79 -21.70 -5.55
N LEU A 25 3.89 -21.76 -6.88
CA LEU A 25 3.22 -20.84 -7.82
C LEU A 25 1.99 -21.50 -8.48
N ASP A 26 2.04 -22.81 -8.76
CA ASP A 26 0.97 -23.58 -9.42
C ASP A 26 0.04 -24.32 -8.45
N SER A 27 0.26 -24.20 -7.14
CA SER A 27 -0.75 -24.63 -6.17
C SER A 27 -2.02 -23.78 -6.38
N PRO A 28 -3.24 -24.36 -6.39
CA PRO A 28 -4.48 -23.56 -6.39
C PRO A 28 -4.53 -22.59 -5.20
N SER A 29 -3.78 -22.89 -4.12
CA SER A 29 -3.56 -22.01 -2.96
C SER A 29 -2.64 -20.81 -3.22
N ALA A 30 -1.80 -20.83 -4.26
CA ALA A 30 -0.91 -19.73 -4.65
C ALA A 30 -1.64 -18.67 -5.50
N LYS A 31 -2.70 -19.07 -6.21
CA LYS A 31 -3.69 -18.16 -6.80
C LYS A 31 -4.74 -17.68 -5.83
N GLN A 32 -4.78 -18.21 -4.60
CA GLN A 32 -5.48 -17.56 -3.51
C GLN A 32 -4.57 -16.45 -2.95
N THR A 33 -4.25 -15.48 -3.80
CA THR A 33 -3.97 -14.15 -3.29
C THR A 33 -5.21 -13.80 -2.47
N THR A 34 -5.07 -13.70 -1.15
CA THR A 34 -6.08 -13.11 -0.30
C THR A 34 -6.22 -11.68 -0.78
N ARG A 35 -7.04 -11.48 -1.81
CA ARG A 35 -7.29 -10.18 -2.39
C ARG A 35 -8.14 -9.49 -1.36
N THR A 36 -7.50 -8.65 -0.55
CA THR A 36 -8.20 -7.79 0.40
C THR A 36 -9.11 -6.89 -0.42
N THR A 37 -10.37 -7.30 -0.57
CA THR A 37 -11.40 -6.45 -1.16
C THR A 37 -11.79 -5.47 -0.08
N THR A 38 -11.18 -4.28 -0.10
CA THR A 38 -11.62 -3.17 0.73
C THR A 38 -13.02 -2.78 0.28
N ALA A 39 -14.05 -3.30 0.96
CA ALA A 39 -15.41 -2.83 0.80
C ALA A 39 -15.47 -1.40 1.35
N LYS A 40 -15.46 -0.42 0.44
CA LYS A 40 -15.68 0.98 0.79
C LYS A 40 -17.19 1.18 0.94
N THR A 41 -17.63 1.49 2.15
CA THR A 41 -19.00 1.94 2.39
C THR A 41 -18.97 3.45 2.58
N THR A 42 -19.83 4.16 1.85
CA THR A 42 -20.02 5.60 2.08
C THR A 42 -20.82 5.74 3.37
N LEU A 43 -20.16 6.20 4.44
CA LEU A 43 -20.81 6.41 5.73
C LEU A 43 -21.68 7.67 5.74
N LEU A 44 -21.26 8.70 4.99
CA LEU A 44 -21.96 9.98 4.88
C LEU A 44 -21.46 10.73 3.65
N GLU A 45 -22.38 11.41 2.96
CA GLU A 45 -22.07 12.41 1.94
C GLU A 45 -22.27 13.81 2.52
N ASP A 46 -21.23 14.63 2.49
CA ASP A 46 -21.25 16.02 2.95
C ASP A 46 -20.51 16.91 1.96
N LYS A 47 -20.97 18.16 1.84
CA LYS A 47 -20.36 19.18 0.98
C LYS A 47 -19.40 20.00 1.82
N VAL A 48 -18.12 20.00 1.45
CA VAL A 48 -17.10 20.79 2.15
C VAL A 48 -17.25 22.26 1.78
N VAL A 49 -17.34 23.11 2.81
CA VAL A 49 -17.41 24.57 2.66
C VAL A 49 -16.08 25.25 2.95
N ALA A 50 -15.25 24.67 3.82
CA ALA A 50 -13.95 25.22 4.17
C ALA A 50 -12.97 24.18 4.72
N PHE A 51 -11.68 24.49 4.62
CA PHE A 51 -10.58 23.79 5.28
C PHE A 51 -9.80 24.76 6.15
N GLY A 52 -9.32 24.31 7.31
CA GLY A 52 -8.52 25.14 8.20
C GLY A 52 -7.57 24.32 9.05
N ARG A 53 -6.50 24.96 9.53
CA ARG A 53 -5.61 24.37 10.52
C ARG A 53 -6.05 24.84 11.91
N PRO A 54 -6.28 23.93 12.87
CA PRO A 54 -6.69 24.33 14.21
C PRO A 54 -5.59 25.14 14.88
N ALA A 55 -5.97 26.07 15.76
CA ALA A 55 -5.02 26.75 16.62
C ALA A 55 -4.33 25.72 17.53
N ALA A 56 -3.03 25.83 17.72
CA ALA A 56 -2.27 24.90 18.54
C ALA A 56 -2.69 25.03 20.01
N THR A 57 -3.61 24.16 20.45
CA THR A 57 -4.04 24.03 21.83
C THR A 57 -3.61 22.67 22.37
N ALA A 58 -3.42 22.57 23.69
CA ALA A 58 -3.08 21.29 24.31
C ALA A 58 -4.12 20.21 23.92
N GLY A 59 -3.67 19.16 23.24
CA GLY A 59 -4.50 18.03 22.83
C GLY A 59 -4.80 17.93 21.32
N VAL A 60 -4.39 18.88 20.49
CA VAL A 60 -4.54 18.77 19.02
C VAL A 60 -3.18 18.86 18.34
N SER A 61 -2.89 17.90 17.46
CA SER A 61 -1.62 17.88 16.72
C SER A 61 -1.52 19.09 15.79
N GLY A 62 -0.32 19.65 15.69
CA GLY A 62 -0.03 20.71 14.72
C GLY A 62 -0.16 20.26 13.26
N SER A 63 -0.28 18.96 12.99
CA SER A 63 -0.51 18.37 11.67
C SER A 63 -1.98 18.17 11.33
N SER A 64 -2.90 18.52 12.24
CA SER A 64 -4.32 18.28 12.04
C SER A 64 -4.96 19.29 11.10
N VAL A 65 -6.06 18.90 10.46
CA VAL A 65 -6.90 19.78 9.63
C VAL A 65 -8.35 19.66 10.08
N VAL A 66 -9.02 20.80 10.16
CA VAL A 66 -10.46 20.88 10.34
C VAL A 66 -11.11 20.99 8.97
N ILE A 67 -12.04 20.08 8.69
CA ILE A 67 -12.85 20.08 7.48
C ILE A 67 -14.25 20.49 7.91
N VAL A 68 -14.73 21.62 7.39
CA VAL A 68 -16.08 22.12 7.68
C VAL A 68 -16.98 21.69 6.55
N GLY A 69 -17.92 20.79 6.83
CA GLY A 69 -19.00 20.40 5.94
C GLY A 69 -20.29 21.19 6.21
N GLU A 70 -21.27 21.06 5.31
CA GLU A 70 -22.61 21.62 5.49
C GLU A 70 -23.38 20.86 6.60
N LYS A 71 -23.12 19.55 6.77
CA LYS A 71 -23.79 18.71 7.78
C LYS A 71 -22.98 18.58 9.06
N ASN A 72 -21.68 18.29 8.97
CA ASN A 72 -20.81 18.12 10.14
C ASN A 72 -19.44 18.74 9.93
N SER A 73 -18.75 19.02 11.05
CA SER A 73 -17.33 19.37 11.05
C SER A 73 -16.50 18.15 11.47
N TYR A 74 -15.35 17.97 10.82
CA TYR A 74 -14.46 16.84 11.03
C TYR A 74 -13.06 17.32 11.40
N VAL A 75 -12.39 16.55 12.25
CA VAL A 75 -10.98 16.76 12.57
C VAL A 75 -10.20 15.57 12.02
N LEU A 76 -9.31 15.85 11.08
CA LEU A 76 -8.30 14.91 10.63
C LEU A 76 -7.06 15.12 11.50
N GLU A 77 -6.82 14.23 12.45
CA GLU A 77 -5.72 14.38 13.41
C GLU A 77 -4.35 14.16 12.75
N ASP A 78 -4.26 13.11 11.93
CA ASP A 78 -3.07 12.69 11.20
C ASP A 78 -3.26 12.84 9.69
N GLY A 79 -2.20 13.23 8.98
CA GLY A 79 -2.23 13.33 7.52
C GLY A 79 -2.73 14.66 6.96
N GLY A 80 -3.03 15.66 7.83
CA GLY A 80 -3.55 16.96 7.39
C GLY A 80 -2.59 17.73 6.47
N VAL A 81 -1.28 17.64 6.69
CA VAL A 81 -0.26 18.26 5.82
C VAL A 81 -0.28 17.63 4.41
N GLN A 82 -0.38 16.30 4.33
CA GLN A 82 -0.45 15.59 3.05
C GLN A 82 -1.75 15.92 2.31
N LEU A 83 -2.88 15.99 3.02
CA LEU A 83 -4.16 16.38 2.43
C LEU A 83 -4.10 17.80 1.85
N VAL A 84 -3.59 18.78 2.60
CA VAL A 84 -3.44 20.16 2.12
C VAL A 84 -2.53 20.21 0.88
N THR A 85 -1.42 19.46 0.90
CA THR A 85 -0.51 19.36 -0.25
C THR A 85 -1.22 18.84 -1.50
N LEU A 86 -2.02 17.77 -1.36
CA LEU A 86 -2.78 17.19 -2.47
C LEU A 86 -3.86 18.14 -3.00
N LEU A 87 -4.59 18.81 -2.10
CA LEU A 87 -5.61 19.78 -2.49
C LEU A 87 -5.00 20.99 -3.20
N SER A 88 -3.79 21.41 -2.81
CA SER A 88 -3.10 22.54 -3.44
C SER A 88 -2.74 22.27 -4.91
N VAL A 89 -2.54 21.00 -5.28
CA VAL A 89 -2.31 20.59 -6.68
C VAL A 89 -3.60 20.66 -7.51
N VAL A 90 -4.76 20.40 -6.89
CA VAL A 90 -6.06 20.36 -7.60
C VAL A 90 -6.69 21.75 -7.75
N VAL A 91 -6.36 22.68 -6.85
CA VAL A 91 -6.94 24.04 -6.81
C VAL A 91 -6.14 25.06 -7.64
N ASN A 92 -5.09 24.63 -8.36
CA ASN A 92 -4.30 25.46 -9.26
C ASN A 92 -4.59 25.16 -10.73
#